data_AF-E3GX37-F1
#
_entry.id   AF-E3GX37-F1
#
_cell.length_a   1.000
_cell.length_b   1.000
_cell.length_c   1.000
_cell.angle_alpha   90.00
_cell.angle_beta   90.00
_cell.angle_gamma   90.00
#
_symmetry.space_group_name_H-M   'P 1'
#
loop_
_entity.id
_entity.type
_entity.pdbx_description
1 polymer ?
#
loop_
_entity_poly.entity_id
_entity_poly.type
_entity_poly.pdbx_seq_one_letter_code
_entity_poly.pdbx_strand_id
1 'polypeptide(L)'
;MPALTLGTALTAVGAGLAIGFAGLGAGVGQGVVGSSSVGAIVEDPGSFGKSLLFTALPETHTIFGFIIAIMLIMFSGMMGG
;
A
#
# COMPACT_ATOMS: atom_id res chain seq x y z
N MET A 1 -14.95 -19.59 24.79
CA MET A 1 -14.39 -18.32 24.30
C MET A 1 -13.16 -18.73 23.51
N PRO A 2 -13.18 -18.70 22.17
CA PRO A 2 -12.09 -19.25 21.39
C PRO A 2 -10.84 -18.46 21.75
N ALA A 3 -9.81 -19.18 22.19
CA ALA A 3 -8.55 -18.57 22.57
C ALA A 3 -8.03 -17.79 21.35
N LEU A 4 -7.85 -16.48 21.52
CA LEU A 4 -6.95 -15.72 20.66
C LEU A 4 -5.58 -16.40 20.82
N THR A 5 -5.26 -17.32 19.91
CA THR A 5 -3.99 -18.01 19.95
C THR A 5 -2.92 -16.95 19.76
N LEU A 6 -1.79 -17.08 20.45
CA LEU A 6 -0.68 -16.12 20.27
C LEU A 6 -0.30 -15.97 18.78
N GLY A 7 -0.49 -17.04 17.99
CA GLY A 7 -0.32 -17.03 16.55
C GLY A 7 -1.26 -16.07 15.82
N THR A 8 -2.57 -16.08 16.10
CA THR A 8 -3.52 -15.18 15.41
C THR A 8 -3.31 -13.72 15.80
N ALA A 9 -2.95 -13.44 17.06
CA ALA A 9 -2.59 -12.10 17.51
C ALA A 9 -1.35 -11.55 16.75
N LEU A 10 -0.31 -12.37 16.62
CA LEU A 10 0.90 -12.02 15.87
C LEU A 10 0.62 -11.84 14.37
N THR A 11 -0.22 -12.69 13.77
CA THR A 11 -0.65 -12.51 12.36
C THR A 11 -1.37 -11.18 12.17
N ALA A 12 -2.30 -10.81 13.05
CA ALA A 12 -3.05 -9.57 12.92
C ALA A 12 -2.13 -8.33 12.97
N VAL A 13 -1.15 -8.34 13.88
CA VAL A 13 -0.12 -7.29 13.94
C VAL A 13 0.74 -7.31 12.68
N GLY A 14 1.20 -8.48 12.24
CA GLY A 14 2.00 -8.63 11.02
C GLY A 14 1.29 -8.14 9.76
N ALA A 15 0.00 -8.43 9.62
CA ALA A 15 -0.82 -7.96 8.51
C ALA A 15 -0.95 -6.43 8.52
N GLY A 16 -1.20 -5.83 9.69
CA GLY A 16 -1.25 -4.38 9.85
C GLY A 16 0.09 -3.69 9.52
N LEU A 17 1.21 -4.27 9.95
CA LEU A 17 2.54 -3.75 9.65
C LEU A 17 2.89 -3.87 8.16
N ALA A 18 2.51 -4.98 7.51
CA ALA A 18 2.77 -5.21 6.09
C ALA A 18 2.13 -4.14 5.20
N ILE A 19 0.82 -3.87 5.38
CA ILE A 19 0.15 -2.79 4.64
C ILE A 19 0.55 -1.40 5.13
N GLY A 20 0.76 -1.22 6.44
CA GLY A 20 1.08 0.07 7.04
C GLY A 20 2.39 0.63 6.51
N PHE A 21 3.47 -0.17 6.50
CA PHE A 21 4.75 0.28 5.96
C PHE A 21 4.76 0.40 4.43
N ALA A 22 4.05 -0.49 3.72
CA ALA A 22 3.92 -0.39 2.27
C ALA A 22 3.22 0.92 1.85
N GLY A 23 2.10 1.26 2.50
CA GLY A 23 1.37 2.50 2.24
C GLY A 23 2.14 3.75 2.67
N LEU A 24 2.88 3.70 3.78
CA LEU A 24 3.69 4.83 4.22
C LEU A 24 4.84 5.12 3.25
N GLY A 25 5.53 4.09 2.77
CA GLY A 25 6.59 4.23 1.77
C GLY A 25 6.05 4.76 0.42
N ALA A 26 4.93 4.21 -0.04
CA ALA A 26 4.27 4.67 -1.25
C ALA A 26 3.82 6.13 -1.14
N GLY A 27 3.16 6.51 -0.04
CA GLY A 27 2.67 7.88 0.19
C GLY A 27 3.77 8.93 0.18
N VAL A 28 4.93 8.64 0.77
CA VAL A 28 6.10 9.55 0.72
C VAL A 28 6.59 9.72 -0.72
N GLY A 29 6.77 8.61 -1.46
CA GLY A 29 7.19 8.66 -2.86
C GLY A 29 6.19 9.42 -3.74
N GLN A 30 4.90 9.20 -3.50
CA GLN A 30 3.81 9.83 -4.24
C GLN A 30 3.70 11.33 -3.95
N GLY A 31 4.00 11.78 -2.74
CA GLY A 31 4.10 13.21 -2.42
C GLY A 31 5.18 13.92 -3.24
N VAL A 32 6.36 13.29 -3.38
CA VAL A 32 7.47 13.84 -4.18
C VAL A 32 7.10 13.87 -5.66
N VAL A 33 6.64 12.74 -6.21
CA VAL A 33 6.28 12.64 -7.63
C VAL A 33 5.08 13.54 -7.97
N GLY A 34 4.10 13.63 -7.09
CA GLY A 34 2.92 14.49 -7.25
C GLY A 34 3.29 15.97 -7.31
N SER A 35 4.15 16.44 -6.40
CA SER A 35 4.61 17.84 -6.42
C SER A 35 5.35 18.20 -7.71
N SER A 36 6.19 17.29 -8.21
CA SER A 36 6.93 17.48 -9.47
C SER A 36 6.02 17.40 -10.69
N SER A 37 5.03 16.51 -10.66
CA SER A 37 4.03 16.31 -11.71
C SER A 37 3.18 17.55 -11.94
N VAL A 38 2.75 18.22 -10.86
CA VAL A 38 1.97 19.47 -10.96
C VAL A 38 2.78 20.57 -11.66
N GLY A 39 4.07 20.72 -11.30
CA GLY A 39 4.95 21.68 -11.97
C GLY A 39 5.09 21.39 -13.47
N ALA A 40 5.31 20.13 -13.84
CA ALA A 40 5.44 19.71 -15.24
C ALA A 40 4.15 19.94 -16.06
N ILE A 41 2.98 19.74 -15.45
CA ILE A 41 1.67 19.97 -16.10
C ILE A 41 1.43 21.46 -16.36
N VAL A 42 1.90 22.35 -15.47
CA VAL A 42 1.79 23.80 -15.65
C VAL A 42 2.66 24.28 -16.81
N GLU A 43 3.87 23.71 -16.96
CA GLU A 43 4.79 24.07 -18.05
C GLU A 43 4.34 23.49 -19.40
N ASP A 44 3.91 22.23 -19.42
CA ASP A 44 3.35 21.55 -20.59
C ASP A 44 2.08 20.78 -20.22
N PRO A 45 0.88 21.31 -20.55
CA PRO A 45 -0.39 20.62 -20.30
C PRO A 45 -0.49 19.25 -20.99
N GLY A 46 0.26 19.03 -22.08
CA GLY A 46 0.34 17.74 -22.78
C GLY A 46 1.02 16.65 -21.95
N SER A 47 1.73 17.01 -20.88
CA SER A 47 2.44 16.06 -20.01
C SER A 47 1.54 15.31 -19.02
N PHE A 48 0.27 15.71 -18.86
CA PHE A 48 -0.67 15.16 -17.87
C PHE A 48 -0.69 13.62 -17.83
N GLY A 49 -0.77 12.95 -18.98
CA GLY A 49 -0.82 11.48 -19.03
C GLY A 49 0.46 10.81 -18.51
N LYS A 50 1.63 11.38 -18.81
CA LYS A 50 2.93 10.89 -18.32
C LYS A 50 3.07 11.14 -16.82
N SER A 51 2.67 12.32 -16.37
CA SER A 51 2.67 12.71 -14.96
C SER A 51 1.75 11.82 -14.11
N LEU A 52 0.56 11.50 -14.62
CA LEU A 52 -0.37 10.57 -13.98
C LEU A 52 0.21 9.16 -13.90
N LEU A 53 0.82 8.67 -14.99
CA LEU A 53 1.46 7.36 -15.01
C LEU A 53 2.57 7.26 -13.94
N PHE A 54 3.48 8.24 -13.89
CA PHE A 54 4.56 8.24 -12.90
C PHE A 54 4.05 8.36 -11.46
N THR A 55 2.98 9.13 -11.23
CA THR A 55 2.34 9.25 -9.91
C THR A 55 1.65 7.95 -9.48
N ALA A 56 1.20 7.12 -10.41
CA ALA A 56 0.57 5.83 -10.12
C ALA A 56 1.57 4.68 -9.87
N LEU A 57 2.84 4.81 -10.27
CA LEU A 57 3.84 3.75 -10.06
C LEU A 57 4.06 3.40 -8.56
N PRO A 58 4.16 4.37 -7.64
CA PRO A 58 4.29 4.08 -6.21
C PRO A 58 3.12 3.26 -5.63
N GLU A 59 1.88 3.42 -6.13
CA GLU A 59 0.71 2.68 -5.65
C GLU A 59 0.84 1.16 -5.81
N THR A 60 1.63 0.70 -6.79
CA THR A 60 1.91 -0.73 -6.96
C THR A 60 2.56 -1.35 -5.71
N HIS A 61 3.37 -0.58 -4.98
CA HIS A 61 3.98 -1.02 -3.74
C HIS A 61 2.94 -1.20 -2.64
N THR A 62 1.97 -0.28 -2.54
CA THR A 62 0.82 -0.41 -1.61
C THR A 62 0.01 -1.67 -1.90
N ILE A 63 -0.25 -1.94 -3.18
CA ILE A 63 -1.02 -3.13 -3.61
C ILE A 63 -0.30 -4.42 -3.18
N PHE A 64 1.02 -4.51 -3.32
CA PHE A 64 1.76 -5.69 -2.84
C PHE A 64 1.67 -5.85 -1.33
N GLY A 65 1.80 -4.76 -0.55
CA GLY A 65 1.62 -4.80 0.90
C GLY A 65 0.21 -5.22 1.32
N PHE A 66 -0.81 -4.77 0.59
CA PHE A 66 -2.20 -5.17 0.80
C PHE A 66 -2.43 -6.65 0.50
N ILE A 67 -1.90 -7.16 -0.61
CA ILE A 67 -1.99 -8.58 -0.97
C ILE A 67 -1.31 -9.45 0.12
N ILE A 68 -0.14 -9.05 0.61
CA ILE A 68 0.54 -9.75 1.69
C ILE A 68 -0.30 -9.75 2.97
N ALA A 69 -0.88 -8.61 3.35
CA ALA A 69 -1.76 -8.53 4.52
C ALA A 69 -2.98 -9.47 4.39
N ILE A 70 -3.60 -9.53 3.20
CA ILE A 70 -4.69 -10.48 2.91
C ILE A 70 -4.21 -11.92 3.02
N MET A 71 -3.07 -12.28 2.42
CA MET A 71 -2.52 -13.63 2.49
C MET A 71 -2.27 -14.07 3.94
N LEU A 72 -1.69 -13.18 4.76
CA LEU A 72 -1.46 -13.47 6.18
C LEU A 72 -2.77 -13.77 6.92
N ILE A 73 -3.80 -12.97 6.69
CA ILE A 73 -5.12 -13.16 7.32
C ILE A 73 -5.79 -14.45 6.84
N MET A 74 -5.72 -14.73 5.53
CA MET A 74 -6.31 -15.92 4.92
C MET A 74 -5.65 -17.22 5.41
N PHE A 75 -4.32 -17.29 5.42
CA PHE A 75 -3.59 -18.50 5.83
C PHE A 75 -3.58 -18.71 7.35
N SER A 76 -3.76 -17.65 8.14
CA SER A 76 -3.87 -17.78 9.59
C SER A 76 -5.22 -18.34 10.05
N GLY A 77 -6.15 -18.64 9.13
CA GLY A 77 -7.46 -19.20 9.47
C GLY A 77 -8.41 -18.19 10.14
N MET A 78 -8.04 -16.91 10.22
CA MET A 78 -8.89 -15.88 10.86
C MET A 78 -10.15 -15.57 10.04
N MET A 79 -10.16 -15.91 8.75
CA MET A 79 -11.28 -15.68 7.83
C MET A 79 -12.17 -16.91 7.64
N GLY A 80 -11.80 -18.06 8.23
CA GLY A 80 -12.61 -19.27 8.29
C GLY A 80 -13.06 -19.49 9.74
N GLY A 81 -14.33 -19.19 10.02
CA GLY A 81 -14.93 -19.42 11.34
C GLY A 81 -14.95 -20.88 11.75
#